data_AF-A0A7C8MD78-F1
#
_entry.id   AF-A0A7C8MD78-F1
#
_cell.length_a   1.000
_cell.length_b   1.000
_cell.length_c   1.000
_cell.angle_alpha   90.00
_cell.angle_beta   90.00
_cell.angle_gamma   90.00
#
_symmetry.space_group_name_H-M   'P 1'
#
loop_
_entity.id
_entity.type
_entity.pdbx_description
1 polymer ?
#
loop_
_entity_poly.entity_id
_entity_poly.type
_entity_poly.pdbx_seq_one_letter_code
_entity_poly.pdbx_strand_id
1 'polypeptide(L)'
;MSSIIYDDMKRNLSNRFWRLNNLYKIIDKKGDSVRFTLNPEQTKFVSEMHTRNSILKARQLGFTTFSCMFGLDLCLFNSNTSVGIIAQTMDDVKKIFRNKVLYAYKNLPPSLRAVTGLEAQAENAQELLLGNNSSIAVGLSFRSGTLHFLHVSELGKIAARFPQRAEEVQTGALPTVPTDGIVVFESTAEGDSGLFYDTCDVAQRKQRMNEPLSSLDFKFHFFPWYKRADYVLPAHTVRLTPEQDSYFFKMEQELSYKFSPEQKAWYAVMSNSLGEKMKREYPTTPKEAFEQSIEGAYYSKYLVQAEAQGRVCNVPHEPLLKVYTSWDLGVSDTTAIWFFQYSPSGERRYINFYENSGEGLEHYAKVLEEYADKYGYRYADHIAPHDIRVREIGNKAKSRLESALELGIKFIVCPSVSVADGIQSVRNILPSCWFDKANCAAGLKALRHYRKKWNDERGCFESQPLHDWASNGADSFRYSAIGFKPPVQIQTQTHAQSTRGKKRGRR
;
A
#
# COMPACT_ATOMS: atom_id res chain seq x y z
N MET A 1 19.32 53.57 12.82
CA MET A 1 18.11 52.78 12.55
C MET A 1 17.11 53.10 13.65
N SER A 2 15.91 53.58 13.33
CA SER A 2 14.90 53.98 14.32
C SER A 2 14.44 52.76 15.14
N SER A 3 14.13 52.97 16.43
CA SER A 3 13.69 51.91 17.38
C SER A 3 12.51 51.10 16.85
N ILE A 4 11.59 51.74 16.12
CA ILE A 4 10.41 51.12 15.49
C ILE A 4 10.81 50.02 14.49
N ILE A 5 11.83 50.25 13.65
CA ILE A 5 12.30 49.27 12.66
C ILE A 5 12.92 48.05 13.36
N TYR A 6 13.61 48.27 14.47
CA TYR A 6 14.22 47.20 15.26
C TYR A 6 13.16 46.33 15.96
N ASP A 7 12.14 46.96 16.56
CA ASP A 7 11.05 46.27 17.23
C ASP A 7 10.18 45.46 16.24
N ASP A 8 9.90 46.01 15.06
CA ASP A 8 9.21 45.30 13.98
C ASP A 8 10.02 44.11 13.46
N MET A 9 11.34 44.25 13.31
CA MET A 9 12.21 43.12 12.94
C MET A 9 12.20 42.02 14.00
N LYS A 10 12.31 42.38 15.28
CA LYS A 10 12.30 41.40 16.38
C LYS A 10 10.97 40.66 16.45
N ARG A 11 9.85 41.37 16.31
CA ARG A 11 8.51 40.79 16.22
C ARG A 11 8.40 39.82 15.04
N ASN A 12 8.84 40.23 13.85
CA ASN A 12 8.79 39.40 12.65
C ASN A 12 9.64 38.12 12.79
N LEU A 13 10.85 38.24 13.35
CA LEU A 13 11.74 37.09 13.59
C LEU A 13 11.21 36.15 14.68
N SER A 14 10.36 36.58 15.60
CA SER A 14 9.72 35.67 16.55
C SER A 14 8.64 34.78 15.91
N ASN A 15 8.05 35.20 14.79
CA ASN A 15 6.95 34.52 14.13
C ASN A 15 7.45 33.53 13.06
N ARG A 16 7.36 32.22 13.33
CA ARG A 16 7.77 31.16 12.38
C ARG A 16 7.10 31.26 11.01
N PHE A 17 5.79 31.54 10.98
CA PHE A 17 5.06 31.66 9.72
C PHE A 17 5.64 32.80 8.87
N TRP A 18 5.96 33.94 9.50
CA TRP A 18 6.63 35.04 8.82
C TRP A 18 8.02 34.63 8.32
N ARG A 19 8.83 33.96 9.17
CA ARG A 19 10.18 33.51 8.82
C ARG A 19 10.19 32.61 7.60
N LEU A 20 9.33 31.59 7.58
CA LEU A 20 9.21 30.66 6.47
C LEU A 20 8.88 31.37 5.15
N ASN A 21 8.08 32.43 5.18
CA ASN A 21 7.69 33.17 3.97
C ASN A 21 8.66 34.29 3.56
N ASN A 22 9.72 34.57 4.35
CA ASN A 22 10.54 35.76 4.14
C ASN A 22 12.06 35.53 4.18
N LEU A 23 12.55 34.52 4.90
CA LEU A 23 13.99 34.36 5.14
C LEU A 23 14.70 33.46 4.13
N TYR A 24 14.02 32.44 3.63
CA TYR A 24 14.67 31.37 2.87
C TYR A 24 14.57 31.60 1.37
N LYS A 25 15.63 31.21 0.65
CA LYS A 25 15.62 31.12 -0.81
C LYS A 25 15.67 29.66 -1.26
N ILE A 26 14.98 29.37 -2.35
CA ILE A 26 14.95 28.06 -3.01
C ILE A 26 15.15 28.23 -4.51
N ILE A 27 15.52 27.15 -5.18
CA ILE A 27 15.47 27.06 -6.63
C ILE A 27 14.07 26.57 -7.03
N ASP A 28 13.37 27.33 -7.87
CA ASP A 28 12.04 26.97 -8.35
C ASP A 28 12.08 25.96 -9.52
N LYS A 29 10.92 25.65 -10.10
CA LYS A 29 10.83 24.70 -11.23
C LYS A 29 11.46 25.22 -12.52
N LYS A 30 11.68 26.53 -12.65
CA LYS A 30 12.33 27.18 -13.80
C LYS A 30 13.85 27.26 -13.62
N GLY A 31 14.35 26.95 -12.43
CA GLY A 31 15.77 27.05 -12.10
C GLY A 31 16.15 28.40 -11.47
N ASP A 32 15.17 29.25 -11.18
CA ASP A 32 15.40 30.59 -10.65
C ASP A 32 15.54 30.58 -9.13
N SER A 33 16.45 31.40 -8.61
CA SER A 33 16.58 31.65 -7.16
C SER A 33 15.48 32.59 -6.70
N VAL A 34 14.49 32.03 -6.00
CA VAL A 34 13.32 32.77 -5.53
C VAL A 34 13.19 32.66 -4.01
N ARG A 35 12.45 33.60 -3.42
CA ARG A 35 12.06 33.52 -2.01
C ARG A 35 11.11 32.34 -1.83
N PHE A 36 11.36 31.51 -0.83
CA PHE A 36 10.41 30.48 -0.42
C PHE A 36 9.19 31.14 0.22
N THR A 37 8.01 30.75 -0.27
CA THR A 37 6.73 31.08 0.34
C THR A 37 5.92 29.79 0.45
N LEU A 38 5.16 29.68 1.53
CA LEU A 38 4.24 28.56 1.71
C LEU A 38 3.17 28.65 0.63
N ASN A 39 2.99 27.56 -0.12
CA ASN A 39 1.82 27.43 -0.98
C ASN A 39 0.55 27.16 -0.13
N PRO A 40 -0.67 27.20 -0.72
CA PRO A 40 -1.91 27.00 0.03
C PRO A 40 -1.96 25.68 0.80
N GLU A 41 -1.45 24.60 0.22
CA GLU A 41 -1.44 23.27 0.84
C GLU A 41 -0.51 23.22 2.06
N GLN A 42 0.69 23.80 1.95
CA GLN A 42 1.64 23.92 3.04
C GLN A 42 1.13 24.86 4.13
N THR A 43 0.47 25.95 3.75
CA THR A 43 -0.15 26.91 4.68
C THR A 43 -1.23 26.21 5.52
N LYS A 44 -2.11 25.45 4.86
CA LYS A 44 -3.12 24.63 5.54
C LYS A 44 -2.46 23.62 6.49
N PHE A 45 -1.46 22.89 6.02
CA PHE A 45 -0.73 21.93 6.85
C PHE A 45 -0.14 22.58 8.11
N VAL A 46 0.51 23.74 7.99
CA VAL A 46 1.08 24.47 9.13
C VAL A 46 0.01 24.88 10.14
N SER A 47 -1.17 25.30 9.68
CA SER A 47 -2.27 25.67 10.58
C SER A 47 -2.93 24.49 11.29
N GLU A 48 -2.81 23.29 10.73
CA GLU A 48 -3.48 22.08 11.23
C GLU A 48 -2.50 21.06 11.80
N MET A 49 -1.22 21.40 11.93
CA MET A 49 -0.15 20.46 12.28
C MET A 49 -0.33 19.84 13.67
N HIS A 50 -0.03 18.55 13.78
CA HIS A 50 0.02 17.78 15.02
C HIS A 50 1.47 17.35 15.35
N THR A 51 1.74 16.70 16.48
CA THR A 51 3.08 16.16 16.81
C THR A 51 3.48 14.99 15.91
N ARG A 52 2.51 14.26 15.36
CA ARG A 52 2.70 13.18 14.37
C ARG A 52 1.72 13.40 13.22
N ASN A 53 2.21 13.43 11.99
CA ASN A 53 1.41 13.76 10.81
C ASN A 53 1.66 12.74 9.70
N SER A 54 0.58 12.28 9.09
CA SER A 54 0.64 11.49 7.86
C SER A 54 0.01 12.29 6.72
N ILE A 55 0.83 12.64 5.73
CA ILE A 55 0.45 13.46 4.58
C ILE A 55 0.36 12.57 3.34
N LEU A 56 -0.87 12.25 2.94
CA LEU A 56 -1.16 11.69 1.62
C LEU A 56 -1.40 12.83 0.64
N LYS A 57 -0.65 12.83 -0.48
CA LYS A 57 -0.71 13.96 -1.41
C LYS A 57 -0.63 13.56 -2.88
N ALA A 58 -1.11 14.45 -3.73
CA ALA A 58 -0.72 14.48 -5.13
C ALA A 58 0.79 14.78 -5.29
N ARG A 59 1.37 14.40 -6.44
CA ARG A 59 2.76 14.72 -6.75
C ARG A 59 3.04 16.22 -6.73
N GLN A 60 4.32 16.57 -6.57
CA GLN A 60 4.85 17.93 -6.79
C GLN A 60 4.23 19.07 -5.96
N LEU A 61 3.70 18.79 -4.76
CA LEU A 61 3.23 19.85 -3.84
C LEU A 61 4.34 20.52 -2.99
N GLY A 62 5.58 20.03 -3.09
CA GLY A 62 6.74 20.68 -2.47
C GLY A 62 6.92 20.45 -0.97
N PHE A 63 6.27 19.45 -0.38
CA PHE A 63 6.37 19.16 1.06
C PHE A 63 7.77 18.79 1.53
N THR A 64 8.60 18.13 0.70
CA THR A 64 10.02 17.93 1.02
C THR A 64 10.78 19.25 1.15
N THR A 65 10.52 20.22 0.24
CA THR A 65 11.11 21.56 0.31
C THR A 65 10.67 22.28 1.58
N PHE A 66 9.36 22.28 1.84
CA PHE A 66 8.79 22.84 3.07
C PHE A 66 9.45 22.24 4.32
N SER A 67 9.56 20.91 4.41
CA SER A 67 10.13 20.23 5.58
C SER A 67 11.61 20.56 5.77
N CYS A 68 12.37 20.75 4.68
CA CYS A 68 13.75 21.24 4.76
C CYS A 68 13.80 22.66 5.34
N MET A 69 12.92 23.56 4.90
CA MET A 69 12.89 24.94 5.40
C MET A 69 12.42 25.00 6.86
N PHE A 70 11.41 24.22 7.20
CA PHE A 70 10.89 24.09 8.56
C PHE A 70 11.96 23.53 9.51
N GLY A 71 12.66 22.45 9.10
CA GLY A 71 13.77 21.89 9.86
C GLY A 71 14.93 22.87 10.05
N LEU A 72 15.35 23.54 8.98
CA LEU A 72 16.40 24.57 9.06
C LEU A 72 15.97 25.75 9.96
N ASP A 73 14.72 26.18 9.89
CA ASP A 73 14.16 27.20 10.78
C ASP A 73 14.21 26.77 12.26
N LEU A 74 13.89 25.52 12.56
CA LEU A 74 14.03 24.99 13.92
C LEU A 74 15.49 25.06 14.40
N CYS A 75 16.46 24.65 13.59
CA CYS A 75 17.87 24.69 13.96
C CYS A 75 18.41 26.12 14.14
N LEU A 76 17.94 27.08 13.34
CA LEU A 76 18.40 28.48 13.39
C LEU A 76 17.82 29.25 14.58
N PHE A 77 16.60 28.93 14.99
CA PHE A 77 15.86 29.70 16.00
C PHE A 77 15.71 28.98 17.34
N ASN A 78 16.35 27.82 17.51
CA ASN A 78 16.45 27.08 18.77
C ASN A 78 17.86 26.49 18.89
N SER A 79 18.34 26.29 20.12
CA SER A 79 19.62 25.63 20.41
C SER A 79 19.42 24.15 20.69
N ASN A 80 20.47 23.34 20.54
CA ASN A 80 20.46 21.89 20.83
C ASN A 80 19.34 21.11 20.09
N THR A 81 18.96 21.58 18.90
CA THR A 81 17.85 21.02 18.13
C THR A 81 18.39 20.16 16.99
N SER A 82 18.09 18.86 17.03
CA SER A 82 18.47 17.92 15.99
C SER A 82 17.31 17.59 15.06
N VAL A 83 17.55 17.65 13.75
CA VAL A 83 16.56 17.41 12.70
C VAL A 83 17.04 16.28 11.77
N GLY A 84 16.16 15.31 11.52
CA GLY A 84 16.41 14.22 10.58
C GLY A 84 15.43 14.25 9.41
N ILE A 85 15.95 14.11 8.19
CA ILE A 85 15.16 13.96 6.97
C ILE A 85 15.54 12.64 6.30
N ILE A 86 14.60 11.70 6.21
CA ILE A 86 14.79 10.43 5.53
C ILE A 86 14.35 10.56 4.07
N ALA A 87 15.22 10.11 3.16
CA ALA A 87 14.95 10.04 1.73
C ALA A 87 15.09 8.60 1.19
N GLN A 88 14.62 8.39 -0.04
CA GLN A 88 14.53 7.06 -0.64
C GLN A 88 15.92 6.46 -1.00
N THR A 89 16.80 7.26 -1.61
CA THR A 89 18.11 6.84 -2.11
C THR A 89 19.23 7.79 -1.70
N MET A 90 20.49 7.33 -1.73
CA MET A 90 21.64 8.19 -1.40
C MET A 90 21.78 9.38 -2.35
N ASP A 91 21.33 9.26 -3.59
CA ASP A 91 21.31 10.37 -4.54
C ASP A 91 20.25 11.40 -4.17
N ASP A 92 19.07 10.95 -3.71
CA ASP A 92 18.04 11.85 -3.18
C ASP A 92 18.53 12.55 -1.92
N VAL A 93 19.20 11.83 -1.02
CA VAL A 93 19.84 12.41 0.18
C VAL A 93 20.76 13.58 -0.20
N LYS A 94 21.73 13.35 -1.08
CA LYS A 94 22.69 14.36 -1.53
C LYS A 94 21.99 15.54 -2.22
N LYS A 95 20.99 15.27 -3.08
CA LYS A 95 20.24 16.31 -3.80
C LYS A 95 19.39 17.16 -2.88
N ILE A 96 18.67 16.54 -1.93
CA ILE A 96 17.84 17.24 -0.94
C ILE A 96 18.72 18.11 -0.06
N PHE A 97 19.79 17.55 0.51
CA PHE A 97 20.69 18.30 1.37
C PHE A 97 21.31 19.50 0.63
N ARG A 98 21.97 19.25 -0.50
CA ARG A 98 22.70 20.29 -1.25
C ARG A 98 21.76 21.37 -1.79
N ASN A 99 20.67 20.97 -2.46
CA ASN A 99 19.86 21.91 -3.24
C ASN A 99 18.75 22.59 -2.41
N LYS A 100 18.46 22.08 -1.20
CA LYS A 100 17.40 22.64 -0.34
C LYS A 100 18.00 23.19 0.96
N VAL A 101 18.50 22.31 1.83
CA VAL A 101 18.99 22.69 3.17
C VAL A 101 20.17 23.64 3.05
N LEU A 102 21.24 23.18 2.40
CA LEU A 102 22.49 23.93 2.29
C LEU A 102 22.33 25.18 1.42
N TYR A 103 21.57 25.09 0.33
CA TYR A 103 21.28 26.23 -0.52
C TYR A 103 20.56 27.35 0.25
N ALA A 104 19.51 27.01 1.02
CA ALA A 104 18.78 28.00 1.81
C ALA A 104 19.66 28.60 2.90
N TYR A 105 20.45 27.79 3.61
CA TYR A 105 21.40 28.27 4.62
C TYR A 105 22.45 29.23 4.04
N LYS A 106 23.06 28.88 2.89
CA LYS A 106 24.06 29.73 2.22
C LYS A 106 23.49 31.03 1.68
N ASN A 107 22.18 31.10 1.47
CA ASN A 107 21.47 32.28 0.98
C ASN A 107 20.68 33.03 2.06
N LEU A 108 20.86 32.70 3.33
CA LEU A 108 20.31 33.50 4.43
C LEU A 108 20.79 34.96 4.35
N PRO A 109 20.00 35.92 4.86
CA PRO A 109 20.46 37.29 5.01
C PRO A 109 21.83 37.33 5.71
N PRO A 110 22.84 38.06 5.17
CA PRO A 110 24.18 38.08 5.74
C PRO A 110 24.19 38.49 7.23
N SER A 111 23.29 39.40 7.62
CA SER A 111 23.11 39.84 9.01
C SER A 111 22.63 38.72 9.93
N LEU A 112 21.79 37.80 9.45
CA LEU A 112 21.32 36.67 10.25
C LEU A 112 22.40 35.58 10.35
N ARG A 113 23.12 35.32 9.26
CA ARG A 113 24.21 34.32 9.26
C ARG A 113 25.42 34.77 10.08
N ALA A 114 25.60 36.08 10.26
CA ALA A 114 26.66 36.65 11.09
C ALA A 114 26.32 36.66 12.60
N VAL A 115 25.12 36.26 12.99
CA VAL A 115 24.76 36.11 14.41
C VAL A 115 25.59 34.98 15.01
N THR A 116 26.31 35.27 16.09
CA THR A 116 27.12 34.29 16.84
C THR A 116 26.28 33.08 17.23
N GLY A 117 26.76 31.88 16.90
CA GLY A 117 26.09 30.61 17.12
C GLY A 117 25.27 30.12 15.92
N LEU A 118 25.12 30.90 14.84
CA LEU A 118 24.43 30.46 13.62
C LEU A 118 25.38 30.13 12.47
N GLU A 119 26.68 30.29 12.68
CA GLU A 119 27.71 29.84 11.75
C GLU A 119 27.76 28.30 11.66
N ALA A 120 28.27 27.79 10.54
CA ALA A 120 28.45 26.35 10.35
C ALA A 120 29.71 25.91 11.10
N GLN A 121 29.54 25.03 12.08
CA GLN A 121 30.63 24.36 12.81
C GLN A 121 31.17 23.18 12.00
N ALA A 122 30.27 22.41 11.38
CA ALA A 122 30.62 21.32 10.48
C ALA A 122 29.61 21.23 9.34
N GLU A 123 30.10 20.95 8.14
CA GLU A 123 29.31 20.76 6.92
C GLU A 123 29.89 19.56 6.18
N ASN A 124 29.07 18.54 5.92
CA ASN A 124 29.43 17.44 5.04
C ASN A 124 28.35 17.27 3.95
N ALA A 125 28.39 16.18 3.17
CA ALA A 125 27.45 15.98 2.07
C ALA A 125 26.00 15.72 2.50
N GLN A 126 25.74 15.54 3.80
CA GLN A 126 24.47 15.07 4.37
C GLN A 126 24.03 15.83 5.63
N GLU A 127 24.94 16.53 6.31
CA GLU A 127 24.68 17.18 7.59
C GLU A 127 25.26 18.59 7.64
N LEU A 128 24.51 19.48 8.29
CA LEU A 128 24.93 20.81 8.71
C LEU A 128 24.78 20.90 10.23
N LEU A 129 25.89 21.17 10.92
CA LEU A 129 25.97 21.46 12.35
C LEU A 129 26.24 22.96 12.55
N LEU A 130 25.45 23.61 13.39
CA LEU A 130 25.54 25.05 13.68
C LEU A 130 26.22 25.31 15.04
N GLY A 131 26.74 26.53 15.22
CA GLY A 131 27.40 27.00 16.45
C GLY A 131 26.56 26.87 17.73
N ASN A 132 25.24 26.86 17.61
CA ASN A 132 24.27 26.71 18.71
C ASN A 132 23.98 25.25 19.06
N ASN A 133 24.80 24.32 18.57
CA ASN A 133 24.67 22.87 18.75
C ASN A 133 23.38 22.26 18.15
N SER A 134 22.72 22.98 17.24
CA SER A 134 21.62 22.44 16.45
C SER A 134 22.17 21.83 15.15
N SER A 135 21.56 20.73 14.71
CA SER A 135 21.97 20.02 13.48
C SER A 135 20.78 19.65 12.61
N ILE A 136 21.01 19.64 11.31
CA ILE A 136 20.07 19.11 10.33
C ILE A 136 20.80 18.13 9.41
N ALA A 137 20.30 16.90 9.37
CA ALA A 137 20.86 15.81 8.59
C ALA A 137 19.82 15.21 7.65
N VAL A 138 20.27 14.79 6.46
CA VAL A 138 19.49 14.02 5.50
C VAL A 138 20.14 12.66 5.35
N GLY A 139 19.39 11.57 5.47
CA GLY A 139 19.92 10.21 5.47
C GLY A 139 18.93 9.17 4.95
N LEU A 140 19.35 7.90 4.96
CA LEU A 140 18.46 6.78 4.65
C LEU A 140 17.75 6.22 5.89
N SER A 141 18.36 6.39 7.06
CA SER A 141 17.79 6.04 8.35
C SER A 141 18.41 6.89 9.46
N PHE A 142 17.74 6.94 10.60
CA PHE A 142 18.25 7.51 11.85
C PHE A 142 17.91 6.53 12.96
N ARG A 143 18.86 6.24 13.86
CA ARG A 143 18.64 5.30 14.96
C ARG A 143 19.30 5.72 16.27
N SER A 144 20.23 6.68 16.22
CA SER A 144 20.93 7.21 17.38
C SER A 144 20.55 8.67 17.65
N GLY A 145 20.64 9.06 18.92
CA GLY A 145 20.34 10.42 19.37
C GLY A 145 18.83 10.70 19.50
N THR A 146 18.53 11.96 19.79
CA THR A 146 17.15 12.46 19.94
C THR A 146 16.85 13.45 18.84
N LEU A 147 15.89 13.13 17.98
CA LEU A 147 15.43 14.01 16.92
C LEU A 147 14.24 14.85 17.41
N HIS A 148 14.25 16.15 17.17
CA HIS A 148 13.15 17.05 17.52
C HIS A 148 12.19 17.26 16.33
N PHE A 149 12.68 17.02 15.11
CA PHE A 149 11.87 16.93 13.89
C PHE A 149 12.37 15.77 13.02
N LEU A 150 11.46 14.89 12.64
CA LEU A 150 11.70 13.80 11.70
C LEU A 150 10.75 13.93 10.50
N HIS A 151 11.30 14.13 9.32
CA HIS A 151 10.54 14.06 8.08
C HIS A 151 10.92 12.81 7.30
N VAL A 152 9.94 12.01 6.87
CA VAL A 152 10.17 10.87 5.99
C VAL A 152 9.52 11.16 4.65
N SER A 153 10.36 11.44 3.66
CA SER A 153 9.95 11.81 2.30
C SER A 153 9.66 10.57 1.48
N GLU A 154 8.49 10.53 0.84
CA GLU A 154 8.04 9.45 -0.05
C GLU A 154 7.98 8.07 0.66
N LEU A 155 7.47 8.03 1.91
CA LEU A 155 7.42 6.81 2.72
C LEU A 155 6.65 5.65 2.04
N GLY A 156 5.63 5.94 1.23
CA GLY A 156 4.94 4.92 0.45
C GLY A 156 5.88 4.20 -0.52
N LYS A 157 6.74 4.95 -1.21
CA LYS A 157 7.77 4.36 -2.10
C LYS A 157 8.83 3.59 -1.33
N ILE A 158 9.21 4.09 -0.15
CA ILE A 158 10.15 3.38 0.74
C ILE A 158 9.52 2.06 1.20
N ALA A 159 8.27 2.05 1.66
CA ALA A 159 7.58 0.84 2.10
C ALA A 159 7.39 -0.18 0.98
N ALA A 160 7.04 0.26 -0.23
CA ALA A 160 6.82 -0.64 -1.36
C ALA A 160 8.12 -1.26 -1.90
N ARG A 161 9.23 -0.49 -1.94
CA ARG A 161 10.50 -0.95 -2.54
C ARG A 161 11.50 -1.49 -1.53
N PHE A 162 11.48 -0.98 -0.30
CA PHE A 162 12.45 -1.27 0.74
C PHE A 162 11.72 -1.55 2.08
N PRO A 163 10.91 -2.63 2.16
CA PRO A 163 10.07 -2.90 3.32
C PRO A 163 10.86 -2.96 4.64
N GLN A 164 12.07 -3.54 4.63
CA GLN A 164 12.97 -3.57 5.79
C GLN A 164 13.38 -2.16 6.26
N ARG A 165 13.57 -1.20 5.34
CA ARG A 165 13.88 0.19 5.72
C ARG A 165 12.65 0.92 6.24
N ALA A 166 11.46 0.62 5.72
CA ALA A 166 10.24 1.15 6.32
C ALA A 166 10.03 0.60 7.73
N GLU A 167 10.33 -0.68 7.96
CA GLU A 167 10.35 -1.25 9.31
C GLU A 167 11.38 -0.56 10.21
N GLU A 168 12.59 -0.27 9.72
CA GLU A 168 13.60 0.50 10.46
C GLU A 168 13.14 1.94 10.78
N VAL A 169 12.34 2.57 9.90
CA VAL A 169 11.71 3.86 10.21
C VAL A 169 10.76 3.72 11.41
N GLN A 170 9.97 2.66 11.47
CA GLN A 170 9.01 2.43 12.55
C GLN A 170 9.67 2.02 13.86
N THR A 171 10.65 1.12 13.83
CA THR A 171 11.27 0.53 15.03
C THR A 171 12.54 1.25 15.48
N GLY A 172 13.19 2.01 14.58
CA GLY A 172 14.43 2.74 14.84
C GLY A 172 14.24 4.24 14.88
N ALA A 173 13.86 4.87 13.77
CA ALA A 173 13.84 6.33 13.65
C ALA A 173 12.72 6.99 14.45
N LEU A 174 11.50 6.46 14.35
CA LEU A 174 10.33 7.05 15.00
C LEU A 174 10.46 7.12 16.54
N PRO A 175 10.98 6.09 17.24
CA PRO A 175 11.25 6.15 18.69
C PRO A 175 12.29 7.18 19.13
N THR A 176 13.17 7.67 18.23
CA THR A 176 14.14 8.73 18.58
C THR A 176 13.48 10.09 18.79
N VAL A 177 12.22 10.26 18.38
CA VAL A 177 11.49 11.52 18.48
C VAL A 177 10.66 11.54 19.76
N PRO A 178 10.84 12.52 20.66
CA PRO A 178 10.06 12.62 21.88
C PRO A 178 8.61 12.97 21.57
N THR A 179 7.73 12.87 22.57
CA THR A 179 6.28 13.06 22.42
C THR A 179 5.88 14.47 21.98
N ASP A 180 6.68 15.47 22.31
CA ASP A 180 6.53 16.88 21.92
C ASP A 180 7.30 17.24 20.64
N GLY A 181 8.16 16.33 20.14
CA GLY A 181 8.80 16.45 18.83
C GLY A 181 7.80 16.30 17.68
N ILE A 182 8.21 16.64 16.48
CA ILE A 182 7.34 16.62 15.28
C ILE A 182 7.78 15.51 14.31
N VAL A 183 6.84 14.66 13.88
CA VAL A 183 7.05 13.69 12.79
C VAL A 183 6.13 14.02 11.63
N VAL A 184 6.68 13.96 10.42
CA VAL A 184 5.93 14.10 9.18
C VAL A 184 6.28 12.95 8.25
N PHE A 185 5.37 11.98 8.16
CA PHE A 185 5.36 11.01 7.08
C PHE A 185 4.64 11.61 5.89
N GLU A 186 5.25 11.58 4.72
CA GLU A 186 4.71 12.21 3.53
C GLU A 186 4.94 11.30 2.33
N SER A 187 3.90 11.04 1.54
CA SER A 187 4.07 10.31 0.28
C SER A 187 2.88 10.49 -0.68
N THR A 188 3.12 10.19 -1.96
CA THR A 188 2.05 9.64 -2.81
C THR A 188 1.71 8.23 -2.36
N ALA A 189 0.50 7.75 -2.66
CA ALA A 189 0.16 6.36 -2.38
C ALA A 189 1.02 5.38 -3.21
N GLU A 190 1.32 4.22 -2.64
CA GLU A 190 2.09 3.13 -3.28
C GLU A 190 1.59 1.76 -2.79
N GLY A 191 0.27 1.57 -2.77
CA GLY A 191 -0.36 0.29 -2.40
C GLY A 191 -1.32 0.43 -1.24
N ASP A 192 -2.15 -0.58 -1.08
CA ASP A 192 -3.05 -0.79 0.06
C ASP A 192 -2.38 -1.65 1.16
N SER A 193 -1.06 -1.56 1.28
CA SER A 193 -0.28 -2.22 2.33
C SER A 193 1.03 -1.49 2.64
N GLY A 194 1.61 -1.83 3.80
CA GLY A 194 2.89 -1.29 4.27
C GLY A 194 2.71 -0.05 5.16
N LEU A 195 3.79 0.32 5.85
CA LEU A 195 3.77 1.30 6.94
C LEU A 195 3.00 2.59 6.62
N PHE A 196 3.18 3.15 5.43
CA PHE A 196 2.50 4.39 5.06
C PHE A 196 0.99 4.21 4.91
N TYR A 197 0.56 3.13 4.26
CA TYR A 197 -0.87 2.79 4.12
C TYR A 197 -1.49 2.53 5.49
N ASP A 198 -0.87 1.68 6.30
CA ASP A 198 -1.38 1.30 7.62
C ASP A 198 -1.51 2.54 8.53
N THR A 199 -0.52 3.43 8.48
CA THR A 199 -0.57 4.71 9.21
C THR A 199 -1.71 5.59 8.72
N CYS A 200 -1.90 5.70 7.40
CA CYS A 200 -2.99 6.47 6.82
C CYS A 200 -4.37 5.88 7.15
N ASP A 201 -4.53 4.56 7.13
CA ASP A 201 -5.81 3.91 7.41
C ASP A 201 -6.22 4.12 8.87
N VAL A 202 -5.30 3.89 9.81
CA VAL A 202 -5.55 4.14 11.24
C VAL A 202 -5.89 5.61 11.49
N ALA A 203 -5.12 6.54 10.92
CA ALA A 203 -5.35 7.97 11.10
C ALA A 203 -6.69 8.44 10.49
N GLN A 204 -7.05 7.92 9.31
CA GLN A 204 -8.35 8.19 8.68
C GLN A 204 -9.51 7.60 9.50
N ARG A 205 -9.35 6.40 10.06
CA ARG A 205 -10.35 5.78 10.93
C ARG A 205 -10.62 6.67 12.16
N LYS A 206 -9.57 7.11 12.85
CA LYS A 206 -9.70 8.03 13.99
C LYS A 206 -10.39 9.33 13.61
N GLN A 207 -10.02 9.92 12.47
CA GLN A 207 -10.65 11.13 11.96
C GLN A 207 -12.14 10.93 11.66
N ARG A 208 -12.54 9.82 11.01
CA ARG A 208 -13.95 9.50 10.72
C ARG A 208 -14.78 9.29 11.98
N MET A 209 -14.18 8.69 13.01
CA MET A 209 -14.81 8.46 14.31
C MET A 209 -14.79 9.68 15.22
N ASN A 210 -14.14 10.77 14.80
CA ASN A 210 -13.88 11.97 15.62
C ASN A 210 -13.22 11.63 16.97
N GLU A 211 -12.31 10.65 16.96
CA GLU A 211 -11.55 10.24 18.15
C GLU A 211 -10.51 11.32 18.50
N PRO A 212 -10.35 11.70 19.78
CA PRO A 212 -9.28 12.61 20.19
C PRO A 212 -7.90 11.96 19.95
N LEU A 213 -6.97 12.73 19.39
CA LEU A 213 -5.61 12.27 19.10
C LEU A 213 -4.70 12.49 20.33
N SER A 214 -3.98 11.46 20.74
CA SER A 214 -2.85 11.59 21.66
C SER A 214 -1.62 12.14 20.93
N SER A 215 -0.59 12.58 21.64
CA SER A 215 0.66 13.09 21.05
C SER A 215 1.45 12.05 20.23
N LEU A 216 1.13 10.77 20.35
CA LEU A 216 1.72 9.70 19.55
C LEU A 216 0.85 9.29 18.34
N ASP A 217 -0.38 9.79 18.28
CA ASP A 217 -1.28 9.49 17.18
C ASP A 217 -0.99 10.35 15.95
N PHE A 218 -0.95 9.69 14.80
CA PHE A 218 -0.83 10.37 13.52
C PHE A 218 -2.13 11.07 13.16
N LYS A 219 -2.05 12.39 12.92
CA LYS A 219 -3.12 13.14 12.26
C LYS A 219 -3.03 12.94 10.75
N PHE A 220 -4.16 12.58 10.14
CA PHE A 220 -4.25 12.41 8.69
C PHE A 220 -4.42 13.76 7.99
N HIS A 221 -3.65 13.97 6.92
CA HIS A 221 -3.76 15.11 6.02
C HIS A 221 -3.85 14.60 4.59
N PHE A 222 -4.80 15.11 3.82
CA PHE A 222 -4.95 14.79 2.40
C PHE A 222 -4.94 16.04 1.53
N PHE A 223 -4.04 16.05 0.53
CA PHE A 223 -3.90 17.14 -0.43
C PHE A 223 -4.11 16.64 -1.86
N PRO A 224 -5.35 16.73 -2.38
CA PRO A 224 -5.70 16.26 -3.72
C PRO A 224 -5.20 17.21 -4.81
N TRP A 225 -5.15 16.72 -6.05
CA TRP A 225 -4.67 17.50 -7.19
C TRP A 225 -5.53 18.76 -7.44
N TYR A 226 -6.86 18.64 -7.43
CA TYR A 226 -7.77 19.71 -7.87
C TYR A 226 -7.80 20.94 -6.95
N LYS A 227 -7.13 20.90 -5.79
CA LYS A 227 -6.95 22.08 -4.94
C LYS A 227 -5.77 22.94 -5.39
N ARG A 228 -4.87 22.41 -6.22
CA ARG A 228 -3.74 23.15 -6.76
C ARG A 228 -4.15 23.94 -8.00
N ALA A 229 -3.88 25.24 -7.98
CA ALA A 229 -4.20 26.14 -9.10
C ALA A 229 -3.44 25.80 -10.40
N ASP A 230 -2.26 25.19 -10.30
CA ASP A 230 -1.42 24.83 -11.46
C ASP A 230 -1.99 23.70 -12.33
N TYR A 231 -2.96 22.93 -11.83
CA TYR A 231 -3.48 21.74 -12.52
C TYR A 231 -4.72 22.06 -13.35
N VAL A 232 -4.50 22.91 -14.35
CA VAL A 232 -5.49 23.38 -15.31
C VAL A 232 -4.89 23.40 -16.72
N LEU A 233 -5.71 23.14 -17.73
CA LEU A 233 -5.40 23.33 -19.15
C LEU A 233 -6.58 24.05 -19.82
N PRO A 234 -6.37 24.73 -20.96
CA PRO A 234 -7.50 25.31 -21.70
C PRO A 234 -8.60 24.27 -21.94
N ALA A 235 -9.86 24.63 -21.67
CA ALA A 235 -10.98 23.69 -21.69
C ALA A 235 -11.16 22.95 -23.03
N HIS A 236 -10.73 23.56 -24.13
CA HIS A 236 -10.82 23.00 -25.49
C HIS A 236 -9.64 22.08 -25.86
N THR A 237 -8.66 21.87 -24.96
CA THR A 237 -7.47 21.04 -25.25
C THR A 237 -7.83 19.58 -25.54
N VAL A 238 -8.87 19.05 -24.90
CA VAL A 238 -9.31 17.66 -25.08
C VAL A 238 -10.81 17.55 -24.89
N ARG A 239 -11.44 16.62 -25.62
CA ARG A 239 -12.83 16.21 -25.35
C ARG A 239 -12.82 15.08 -24.33
N LEU A 240 -13.63 15.21 -23.28
CA LEU A 240 -13.77 14.17 -22.27
C LEU A 240 -14.41 12.92 -22.88
N THR A 241 -13.96 11.75 -22.44
CA THR A 241 -14.64 10.49 -22.78
C THR A 241 -15.88 10.31 -21.90
N PRO A 242 -16.86 9.48 -22.31
CA PRO A 242 -18.03 9.19 -21.48
C PRO A 242 -17.67 8.65 -20.08
N GLU A 243 -16.58 7.89 -19.96
CA GLU A 243 -16.07 7.38 -18.69
C GLU A 243 -15.54 8.51 -17.80
N GLN A 244 -14.83 9.48 -18.39
CA GLN A 244 -14.32 10.65 -17.67
C GLN A 244 -15.46 11.57 -17.21
N ASP A 245 -16.46 11.78 -18.06
CA ASP A 245 -17.66 12.55 -17.69
C ASP A 245 -18.40 11.88 -16.51
N SER A 246 -18.59 10.56 -16.57
CA SER A 246 -19.19 9.79 -15.48
C SER A 246 -18.36 9.85 -14.20
N TYR A 247 -17.03 9.75 -14.31
CA TYR A 247 -16.11 9.90 -13.20
C TYR A 247 -16.25 11.27 -12.52
N PHE A 248 -16.20 12.36 -13.30
CA PHE A 248 -16.35 13.70 -12.75
C PHE A 248 -17.73 13.92 -12.14
N PHE A 249 -18.80 13.45 -12.79
CA PHE A 249 -20.14 13.53 -12.23
C PHE A 249 -20.19 12.88 -10.83
N LYS A 250 -19.66 11.65 -10.70
CA LYS A 250 -19.58 10.96 -9.42
C LYS A 250 -18.76 11.74 -8.38
N MET A 251 -17.56 12.19 -8.74
CA MET A 251 -16.66 12.91 -7.83
C MET A 251 -17.24 14.25 -7.37
N GLU A 252 -17.96 14.96 -8.25
CA GLU A 252 -18.60 16.23 -7.89
C GLU A 252 -19.68 16.04 -6.81
N GLN A 253 -20.43 14.93 -6.88
CA GLN A 253 -21.43 14.57 -5.87
C GLN A 253 -20.75 14.15 -4.56
N GLU A 254 -19.79 13.22 -4.62
CA GLU A 254 -19.12 12.68 -3.44
C GLU A 254 -18.36 13.75 -2.65
N LEU A 255 -17.71 14.68 -3.34
CA LEU A 255 -16.90 15.72 -2.71
C LEU A 255 -17.65 17.03 -2.43
N SER A 256 -18.88 17.16 -2.92
CA SER A 256 -19.59 18.46 -2.96
C SER A 256 -18.70 19.57 -3.56
N TYR A 257 -17.95 19.25 -4.62
CA TYR A 257 -16.99 20.14 -5.28
C TYR A 257 -17.26 20.18 -6.77
N LYS A 258 -17.24 21.36 -7.41
CA LYS A 258 -17.42 21.50 -8.85
C LYS A 258 -16.08 21.70 -9.55
N PHE A 259 -15.72 20.77 -10.45
CA PHE A 259 -14.49 20.90 -11.23
C PHE A 259 -14.72 21.85 -12.39
N SER A 260 -13.79 22.79 -12.60
CA SER A 260 -13.86 23.67 -13.77
C SER A 260 -13.58 22.88 -15.06
N PRO A 261 -14.06 23.35 -16.22
CA PRO A 261 -13.72 22.74 -17.51
C PRO A 261 -12.20 22.59 -17.72
N GLU A 262 -11.42 23.56 -17.23
CA GLU A 262 -9.96 23.57 -17.33
C GLU A 262 -9.29 22.50 -16.46
N GLN A 263 -9.83 22.25 -15.25
CA GLN A 263 -9.39 21.17 -14.38
C GLN A 263 -9.69 19.81 -15.02
N LYS A 264 -10.89 19.65 -15.59
CA LYS A 264 -11.28 18.41 -16.28
C LYS A 264 -10.39 18.14 -17.50
N ALA A 265 -10.10 19.17 -18.28
CA ALA A 265 -9.19 19.08 -19.42
C ALA A 265 -7.78 18.65 -19.01
N TRP A 266 -7.22 19.26 -17.96
CA TRP A 266 -5.92 18.87 -17.41
C TRP A 266 -5.90 17.40 -16.97
N TYR A 267 -6.89 16.98 -16.20
CA TYR A 267 -6.98 15.60 -15.72
C TYR A 267 -7.09 14.61 -16.86
N ALA A 268 -7.91 14.89 -17.88
CA ALA A 268 -8.08 14.00 -19.03
C ALA A 268 -6.79 13.84 -19.83
N VAL A 269 -6.06 14.93 -20.09
CA VAL A 269 -4.74 14.87 -20.75
C VAL A 269 -3.74 14.09 -19.91
N MET A 270 -3.66 14.37 -18.61
CA MET A 270 -2.75 13.66 -17.71
C MET A 270 -3.09 12.18 -17.56
N SER A 271 -4.37 11.84 -17.50
CA SER A 271 -4.87 10.47 -17.44
C SER A 271 -4.51 9.68 -18.69
N ASN A 272 -4.52 10.30 -19.88
CA ASN A 272 -4.07 9.64 -21.11
C ASN A 272 -2.57 9.28 -21.06
N SER A 273 -1.76 10.10 -20.38
CA SER A 273 -0.32 9.84 -20.23
C SER A 273 -0.01 8.85 -19.11
N LEU A 274 -0.75 8.87 -18.00
CA LEU A 274 -0.45 8.10 -16.80
C LEU A 274 -1.25 6.79 -16.70
N GLY A 275 -2.36 6.68 -17.41
CA GLY A 275 -3.27 5.55 -17.34
C GLY A 275 -3.70 5.26 -15.90
N GLU A 276 -3.55 3.99 -15.49
CA GLU A 276 -3.87 3.53 -14.13
C GLU A 276 -3.11 4.26 -13.01
N LYS A 277 -1.94 4.85 -13.32
CA LYS A 277 -1.14 5.60 -12.34
C LYS A 277 -1.76 6.97 -12.00
N MET A 278 -2.76 7.43 -12.75
CA MET A 278 -3.37 8.75 -12.54
C MET A 278 -3.90 8.91 -11.12
N LYS A 279 -4.72 7.97 -10.65
CA LYS A 279 -5.29 8.00 -9.30
C LYS A 279 -4.23 7.93 -8.21
N ARG A 280 -3.12 7.23 -8.46
CA ARG A 280 -2.00 7.10 -7.51
C ARG A 280 -1.19 8.39 -7.39
N GLU A 281 -0.83 8.98 -8.53
CA GLU A 281 0.05 10.16 -8.59
C GLU A 281 -0.71 11.47 -8.36
N TYR A 282 -1.97 11.54 -8.78
CA TYR A 282 -2.87 12.69 -8.68
C TYR A 282 -4.27 12.28 -8.19
N PRO A 283 -4.39 11.78 -6.95
CA PRO A 283 -5.66 11.38 -6.38
C PRO A 283 -6.62 12.55 -6.14
N THR A 284 -7.88 12.31 -6.44
CA THR A 284 -9.06 13.09 -6.08
C THR A 284 -9.56 12.72 -4.68
N THR A 285 -9.43 11.45 -4.27
CA THR A 285 -9.80 10.96 -2.93
C THR A 285 -8.70 10.09 -2.31
N PRO A 286 -8.62 9.97 -0.97
CA PRO A 286 -7.68 9.04 -0.33
C PRO A 286 -7.93 7.59 -0.75
N LYS A 287 -9.20 7.21 -0.89
CA LYS A 287 -9.59 5.88 -1.30
C LYS A 287 -8.99 5.54 -2.66
N GLU A 288 -9.19 6.40 -3.67
CA GLU A 288 -8.67 6.12 -5.00
C GLU A 288 -7.13 6.19 -5.08
N ALA A 289 -6.47 6.94 -4.18
CA ALA A 289 -5.01 6.95 -4.11
C ALA A 289 -4.45 5.55 -3.80
N PHE A 290 -5.11 4.84 -2.88
CA PHE A 290 -4.75 3.48 -2.47
C PHE A 290 -5.49 2.40 -3.26
N GLU A 291 -6.44 2.75 -4.14
CA GLU A 291 -7.01 1.83 -5.12
C GLU A 291 -5.92 1.45 -6.12
N GLN A 292 -5.11 0.45 -5.79
CA GLN A 292 -4.12 -0.06 -6.72
C GLN A 292 -4.71 -1.09 -7.67
N SER A 293 -4.50 -0.83 -8.96
CA SER A 293 -3.92 -1.84 -9.84
C SER A 293 -2.48 -2.07 -9.37
N ILE A 294 -2.22 -3.13 -8.61
CA ILE A 294 -0.85 -3.43 -8.16
C ILE A 294 -0.02 -3.70 -9.42
N GLU A 295 0.99 -2.85 -9.70
CA GLU A 295 1.75 -2.93 -10.94
C GLU A 295 2.51 -4.27 -10.97
N GLY A 296 2.32 -5.03 -12.06
CA GLY A 296 2.83 -6.40 -12.14
C GLY A 296 2.01 -7.45 -11.38
N ALA A 297 0.91 -7.09 -10.69
CA ALA A 297 0.04 -8.08 -10.05
C ALA A 297 -0.63 -9.00 -11.07
N TYR A 298 -0.61 -10.29 -10.75
CA TYR A 298 -1.13 -11.31 -11.64
C TYR A 298 -2.67 -11.34 -11.66
N TYR A 299 -3.30 -11.06 -10.51
CA TYR A 299 -4.73 -11.31 -10.29
C TYR A 299 -5.56 -10.07 -9.93
N SER A 300 -4.95 -8.94 -9.56
CA SER A 300 -5.65 -7.72 -9.10
C SER A 300 -6.82 -7.31 -10.00
N LYS A 301 -6.63 -7.29 -11.32
CA LYS A 301 -7.69 -6.93 -12.29
C LYS A 301 -8.91 -7.87 -12.25
N TYR A 302 -8.68 -9.16 -12.01
CA TYR A 302 -9.74 -10.16 -11.94
C TYR A 302 -10.54 -10.05 -10.64
N LEU A 303 -9.87 -9.67 -9.54
CA LEU A 303 -10.53 -9.41 -8.27
C LEU A 303 -11.38 -8.13 -8.31
N VAL A 304 -10.88 -7.05 -8.92
CA VAL A 304 -11.67 -5.84 -9.15
C VAL A 304 -12.92 -6.16 -9.98
N GLN A 305 -12.78 -6.98 -11.03
CA GLN A 305 -13.92 -7.45 -11.82
C GLN A 305 -14.87 -8.32 -10.99
N ALA A 306 -14.36 -9.19 -10.12
CA ALA A 306 -15.17 -10.01 -9.23
C ALA A 306 -15.98 -9.16 -8.24
N GLU A 307 -15.38 -8.12 -7.66
CA GLU A 307 -16.05 -7.15 -6.78
C GLU A 307 -17.15 -6.39 -7.53
N ALA A 308 -16.85 -5.87 -8.72
CA ALA A 308 -17.83 -5.16 -9.55
C ALA A 308 -19.02 -6.04 -9.97
N GLN A 309 -18.78 -7.34 -10.13
CA GLN A 309 -19.80 -8.35 -10.46
C GLN A 309 -20.51 -8.93 -9.22
N GLY A 310 -20.18 -8.48 -8.01
CA GLY A 310 -20.78 -8.99 -6.77
C GLY A 310 -20.34 -10.41 -6.37
N ARG A 311 -19.25 -10.92 -6.95
CA ARG A 311 -18.68 -12.25 -6.64
C ARG A 311 -17.82 -12.28 -5.38
N VAL A 312 -17.45 -11.11 -4.85
CA VAL A 312 -16.88 -10.95 -3.49
C VAL A 312 -18.00 -10.46 -2.59
N CYS A 313 -18.64 -11.38 -1.90
CA CYS A 313 -19.88 -11.13 -1.15
C CYS A 313 -20.00 -12.08 0.05
N ASN A 314 -21.16 -12.15 0.70
CA ASN A 314 -21.40 -13.18 1.70
C ASN A 314 -21.64 -14.52 0.97
N VAL A 315 -20.78 -15.52 1.18
CA VAL A 315 -20.87 -16.83 0.52
C VAL A 315 -21.10 -17.90 1.61
N PRO A 316 -22.38 -18.21 1.93
CA PRO A 316 -22.67 -19.19 2.97
C PRO A 316 -22.26 -20.60 2.56
N HIS A 317 -21.91 -21.41 3.55
CA HIS A 317 -21.67 -22.85 3.38
C HIS A 317 -22.96 -23.58 2.99
N GLU A 318 -22.90 -24.43 1.97
CA GLU A 318 -23.99 -25.30 1.54
C GLU A 318 -23.81 -26.72 2.12
N PRO A 319 -24.63 -27.17 3.09
CA PRO A 319 -24.42 -28.44 3.80
C PRO A 319 -24.43 -29.71 2.93
N LEU A 320 -25.05 -29.65 1.75
CA LEU A 320 -25.10 -30.78 0.82
C LEU A 320 -23.83 -30.93 -0.02
N LEU A 321 -23.01 -29.88 -0.12
CA LEU A 321 -21.78 -29.89 -0.90
C LEU A 321 -20.57 -30.21 -0.01
N LYS A 322 -19.64 -30.97 -0.58
CA LYS A 322 -18.36 -31.24 0.08
C LYS A 322 -17.45 -30.02 0.04
N VAL A 323 -16.63 -29.86 1.08
CA VAL A 323 -15.60 -28.83 1.18
C VAL A 323 -14.26 -29.43 0.75
N TYR A 324 -13.65 -28.79 -0.24
CA TYR A 324 -12.31 -29.08 -0.71
C TYR A 324 -11.36 -28.08 -0.07
N THR A 325 -10.11 -28.50 0.13
CA THR A 325 -9.07 -27.59 0.60
C THR A 325 -7.86 -27.61 -0.31
N SER A 326 -7.15 -26.51 -0.39
CA SER A 326 -5.82 -26.43 -1.03
C SER A 326 -4.84 -25.79 -0.07
N TRP A 327 -3.62 -26.30 -0.06
CA TRP A 327 -2.62 -26.02 0.97
C TRP A 327 -1.32 -25.58 0.32
N ASP A 328 -0.67 -24.58 0.91
CA ASP A 328 0.75 -24.32 0.73
C ASP A 328 1.43 -24.59 2.08
N LEU A 329 2.39 -25.52 2.12
CA LEU A 329 2.90 -26.11 3.36
C LEU A 329 4.32 -25.61 3.69
N GLY A 330 4.40 -24.57 4.52
CA GLY A 330 5.65 -24.10 5.12
C GLY A 330 5.83 -24.65 6.54
N VAL A 331 6.89 -25.44 6.80
CA VAL A 331 7.22 -25.93 8.16
C VAL A 331 8.13 -24.94 8.90
N SER A 332 9.01 -24.25 8.18
CA SER A 332 9.77 -23.08 8.64
C SER A 332 9.18 -21.75 8.17
N ASP A 333 8.15 -21.82 7.32
CA ASP A 333 7.45 -20.69 6.70
C ASP A 333 5.97 -20.73 7.10
N THR A 334 5.14 -19.92 6.45
CA THR A 334 3.71 -19.84 6.69
C THR A 334 2.96 -20.94 5.92
N THR A 335 2.02 -21.62 6.56
CA THR A 335 1.07 -22.52 5.88
C THR A 335 -0.24 -21.78 5.60
N ALA A 336 -0.72 -21.87 4.36
CA ALA A 336 -1.96 -21.22 3.91
C ALA A 336 -2.96 -22.23 3.34
N ILE A 337 -4.22 -22.13 3.76
CA ILE A 337 -5.29 -23.08 3.43
C ILE A 337 -6.51 -22.33 2.89
N TRP A 338 -6.91 -22.65 1.66
CA TRP A 338 -8.20 -22.22 1.10
C TRP A 338 -9.25 -23.31 1.28
N PHE A 339 -10.48 -22.90 1.60
CA PHE A 339 -11.65 -23.79 1.73
C PHE A 339 -12.69 -23.42 0.68
N PHE A 340 -13.11 -24.38 -0.14
CA PHE A 340 -14.06 -24.12 -1.21
C PHE A 340 -15.03 -25.26 -1.49
N GLN A 341 -16.21 -24.90 -2.00
CA GLN A 341 -17.22 -25.84 -2.51
C GLN A 341 -17.31 -25.72 -4.04
N TYR A 342 -17.62 -26.82 -4.71
CA TYR A 342 -17.87 -26.83 -6.14
C TYR A 342 -19.37 -27.02 -6.40
N SER A 343 -19.98 -26.02 -7.03
CA SER A 343 -21.41 -26.05 -7.36
C SER A 343 -21.66 -26.92 -8.60
N PRO A 344 -22.81 -27.61 -8.70
CA PRO A 344 -23.23 -28.28 -9.94
C PRO A 344 -23.30 -27.36 -11.17
N SER A 345 -23.46 -26.04 -10.96
CA SER A 345 -23.40 -25.02 -12.02
C SER A 345 -21.99 -24.73 -12.54
N GLY A 346 -20.96 -25.35 -11.97
CA GLY A 346 -19.56 -25.17 -12.36
C GLY A 346 -18.80 -24.09 -11.59
N GLU A 347 -19.43 -23.45 -10.61
CA GLU A 347 -18.84 -22.39 -9.81
C GLU A 347 -17.96 -22.93 -8.68
N ARG A 348 -16.84 -22.25 -8.41
CA ARG A 348 -16.00 -22.50 -7.22
C ARG A 348 -16.31 -21.45 -6.16
N ARG A 349 -16.83 -21.88 -5.01
CA ARG A 349 -17.25 -21.00 -3.92
C ARG A 349 -16.25 -21.11 -2.77
N TYR A 350 -15.34 -20.15 -2.67
CA TYR A 350 -14.39 -20.06 -1.56
C TYR A 350 -15.08 -19.46 -0.36
N ILE A 351 -15.23 -20.28 0.68
CA ILE A 351 -16.03 -19.97 1.88
C ILE A 351 -15.16 -19.60 3.07
N ASN A 352 -13.87 -19.93 3.04
CA ASN A 352 -12.96 -19.64 4.13
C ASN A 352 -11.49 -19.63 3.67
N PHE A 353 -10.64 -18.95 4.45
CA PHE A 353 -9.20 -18.92 4.31
C PHE A 353 -8.54 -18.94 5.69
N TYR A 354 -7.48 -19.73 5.84
CA TYR A 354 -6.70 -19.81 7.07
C TYR A 354 -5.21 -19.74 6.76
N GLU A 355 -4.46 -19.00 7.57
CA GLU A 355 -3.02 -18.84 7.43
C GLU A 355 -2.37 -18.76 8.82
N ASN A 356 -1.29 -19.51 9.04
CA ASN A 356 -0.48 -19.44 10.26
C ASN A 356 0.97 -19.89 10.00
N SER A 357 1.92 -19.50 10.86
CA SER A 357 3.35 -19.86 10.72
C SER A 357 3.89 -20.57 11.95
N GLY A 358 4.92 -21.40 11.76
CA GLY A 358 5.64 -22.08 12.85
C GLY A 358 4.92 -23.28 13.48
N GLU A 359 3.78 -23.69 12.94
CA GLU A 359 2.97 -24.80 13.46
C GLU A 359 3.14 -26.09 12.63
N GLY A 360 3.02 -27.24 13.30
CA GLY A 360 3.05 -28.57 12.66
C GLY A 360 1.70 -29.06 12.13
N LEU A 361 1.69 -30.21 11.45
CA LEU A 361 0.47 -30.80 10.86
C LEU A 361 -0.65 -31.09 11.89
N GLU A 362 -0.29 -31.38 13.15
CA GLU A 362 -1.23 -31.62 14.24
C GLU A 362 -2.11 -30.40 14.54
N HIS A 363 -1.53 -29.20 14.48
CA HIS A 363 -2.28 -27.95 14.64
C HIS A 363 -3.32 -27.81 13.53
N TYR A 364 -2.92 -28.00 12.28
CA TYR A 364 -3.83 -27.84 11.16
C TYR A 364 -4.91 -28.93 11.10
N ALA A 365 -4.64 -30.15 11.59
CA ALA A 365 -5.66 -31.18 11.78
C ALA A 365 -6.75 -30.71 12.76
N LYS A 366 -6.36 -30.11 13.90
CA LYS A 366 -7.30 -29.52 14.86
C LYS A 366 -8.09 -28.37 14.24
N VAL A 367 -7.45 -27.50 13.45
CA VAL A 367 -8.15 -26.42 12.74
C VAL A 367 -9.23 -26.97 11.80
N LEU A 368 -8.95 -28.07 11.09
CA LEU A 368 -9.96 -28.74 10.26
C LEU A 368 -11.12 -29.27 11.10
N GLU A 369 -10.85 -29.95 12.22
CA GLU A 369 -11.88 -30.46 13.14
C GLU A 369 -12.74 -29.32 13.70
N GLU A 370 -12.12 -28.26 14.20
CA GLU A 370 -12.80 -27.07 14.70
C GLU A 370 -13.69 -26.42 13.63
N TYR A 371 -13.23 -26.37 12.38
CA TYR A 371 -14.00 -25.80 11.29
C TYR A 371 -15.13 -26.74 10.84
N ALA A 372 -14.93 -28.05 10.90
CA ALA A 372 -15.99 -29.04 10.71
C ALA A 372 -17.11 -28.86 11.74
N ASP A 373 -16.76 -28.72 13.02
CA ASP A 373 -17.73 -28.54 14.10
C ASP A 373 -18.42 -27.18 14.06
N LYS A 374 -17.64 -26.10 13.89
CA LYS A 374 -18.15 -24.73 13.92
C LYS A 374 -19.02 -24.39 12.71
N TYR A 375 -18.64 -24.85 11.52
CA TYR A 375 -19.30 -24.47 10.26
C TYR A 375 -20.06 -25.62 9.59
N GLY A 376 -20.00 -26.82 10.14
CA GLY A 376 -20.64 -28.01 9.58
C GLY A 376 -19.93 -28.55 8.34
N TYR A 377 -18.63 -28.26 8.16
CA TYR A 377 -17.89 -28.64 6.95
C TYR A 377 -17.76 -30.15 6.83
N ARG A 378 -18.03 -30.64 5.61
CA ARG A 378 -17.83 -32.04 5.25
C ARG A 378 -16.73 -32.14 4.21
N TYR A 379 -15.52 -32.47 4.66
CA TYR A 379 -14.37 -32.49 3.77
C TYR A 379 -14.44 -33.60 2.71
N ALA A 380 -13.88 -33.29 1.54
CA ALA A 380 -13.54 -34.23 0.49
C ALA A 380 -12.01 -34.26 0.30
N ASP A 381 -11.51 -33.69 -0.80
CA ASP A 381 -10.07 -33.75 -1.09
C ASP A 381 -9.31 -32.59 -0.45
N HIS A 382 -8.15 -32.90 0.11
CA HIS A 382 -7.14 -31.94 0.54
C HIS A 382 -6.04 -31.90 -0.50
N ILE A 383 -5.86 -30.77 -1.19
CA ILE A 383 -4.89 -30.63 -2.28
C ILE A 383 -3.58 -30.10 -1.71
N ALA A 384 -2.51 -30.86 -1.87
CA ALA A 384 -1.16 -30.52 -1.42
C ALA A 384 -0.26 -30.17 -2.60
N PRO A 385 0.80 -29.37 -2.36
CA PRO A 385 1.80 -29.05 -3.37
C PRO A 385 2.63 -30.28 -3.75
N HIS A 386 3.26 -30.23 -4.92
CA HIS A 386 3.99 -31.37 -5.49
C HIS A 386 5.28 -31.73 -4.73
N ASP A 387 5.84 -30.77 -4.01
CA ASP A 387 7.04 -30.85 -3.19
C ASP A 387 6.83 -31.53 -1.82
N ILE A 388 5.58 -31.81 -1.40
CA ILE A 388 5.27 -32.57 -0.17
C ILE A 388 5.91 -33.98 -0.15
N ARG A 389 6.36 -34.48 -1.31
CA ARG A 389 7.03 -35.78 -1.47
C ARG A 389 8.50 -35.78 -1.06
N VAL A 390 9.12 -34.62 -0.82
CA VAL A 390 10.54 -34.54 -0.44
C VAL A 390 10.70 -35.04 1.01
N ARG A 391 11.48 -36.10 1.19
CA ARG A 391 11.78 -36.68 2.51
C ARG A 391 12.66 -35.72 3.33
N GLU A 392 12.36 -35.55 4.61
CA GLU A 392 13.29 -34.92 5.54
C GLU A 392 14.51 -35.81 5.74
N ILE A 393 15.70 -35.21 5.68
CA ILE A 393 16.98 -35.91 5.84
C ILE A 393 17.19 -36.18 7.34
N GLY A 394 16.78 -37.37 7.79
CA GLY A 394 16.99 -37.84 9.15
C GLY A 394 16.53 -39.28 9.33
N ASN A 395 17.33 -40.12 10.02
CA ASN A 395 17.26 -41.60 10.03
C ASN A 395 16.00 -42.25 10.68
N LYS A 396 14.87 -41.54 10.79
CA LYS A 396 13.54 -42.06 11.19
C LYS A 396 12.35 -41.26 10.60
N ALA A 397 12.53 -40.54 9.50
CA ALA A 397 11.50 -39.63 9.00
C ALA A 397 10.36 -40.35 8.25
N LYS A 398 9.16 -40.40 8.84
CA LYS A 398 7.91 -40.61 8.09
C LYS A 398 7.77 -39.48 7.06
N SER A 399 7.30 -39.79 5.86
CA SER A 399 7.00 -38.73 4.88
C SER A 399 5.87 -37.84 5.41
N ARG A 400 5.85 -36.54 5.05
CA ARG A 400 4.76 -35.63 5.47
C ARG A 400 3.37 -36.16 5.10
N LEU A 401 3.28 -36.94 4.04
CA LEU A 401 2.07 -37.65 3.62
C LEU A 401 1.64 -38.75 4.61
N GLU A 402 2.59 -39.51 5.16
CA GLU A 402 2.31 -40.54 6.16
C GLU A 402 1.86 -39.90 7.48
N SER A 403 2.55 -38.86 7.94
CA SER A 403 2.14 -38.12 9.15
C SER A 403 0.77 -37.46 8.99
N ALA A 404 0.49 -36.87 7.84
CA ALA A 404 -0.83 -36.31 7.53
C ALA A 404 -1.92 -37.39 7.54
N LEU A 405 -1.64 -38.56 6.96
CA LEU A 405 -2.60 -39.67 6.92
C LEU A 405 -2.92 -40.22 8.31
N GLU A 406 -1.92 -40.30 9.19
CA GLU A 406 -2.12 -40.69 10.60
C GLU A 406 -3.00 -39.71 11.37
N LEU A 407 -2.97 -38.43 10.99
CA LEU A 407 -3.83 -37.37 11.51
C LEU A 407 -5.18 -37.27 10.77
N GLY A 408 -5.51 -38.24 9.91
CA GLY A 408 -6.77 -38.28 9.16
C GLY A 408 -6.82 -37.39 7.92
N ILE A 409 -5.72 -36.73 7.56
CA ILE A 409 -5.65 -35.84 6.39
C ILE A 409 -5.14 -36.61 5.18
N LYS A 410 -6.05 -36.88 4.24
CA LYS A 410 -5.70 -37.53 2.98
C LYS A 410 -5.40 -36.51 1.89
N PHE A 411 -4.12 -36.28 1.63
CA PHE A 411 -3.68 -35.37 0.58
C PHE A 411 -3.74 -35.96 -0.84
N ILE A 412 -4.20 -35.15 -1.78
CA ILE A 412 -4.01 -35.32 -3.22
C ILE A 412 -2.92 -34.36 -3.67
N VAL A 413 -1.83 -34.92 -4.19
CA VAL A 413 -0.69 -34.15 -4.67
C VAL A 413 -1.02 -33.53 -6.03
N CYS A 414 -0.89 -32.22 -6.15
CA CYS A 414 -1.15 -31.50 -7.39
C CYS A 414 -0.10 -31.84 -8.48
N PRO A 415 -0.44 -31.69 -9.78
CA PRO A 415 0.54 -31.81 -10.86
C PRO A 415 1.69 -30.81 -10.73
N SER A 416 2.91 -31.23 -11.11
CA SER A 416 4.08 -30.35 -11.18
C SER A 416 4.05 -29.58 -12.51
N VAL A 417 3.62 -28.32 -12.46
CA VAL A 417 3.59 -27.40 -13.62
C VAL A 417 4.46 -26.18 -13.35
N SER A 418 4.86 -25.47 -14.41
CA SER A 418 5.60 -24.22 -14.26
C SER A 418 4.76 -23.18 -13.49
N VAL A 419 5.43 -22.27 -12.78
CA VAL A 419 4.75 -21.18 -12.06
C VAL A 419 3.90 -20.34 -13.02
N ALA A 420 4.40 -20.08 -14.22
CA ALA A 420 3.67 -19.35 -15.26
C ALA A 420 2.37 -20.07 -15.69
N ASP A 421 2.42 -21.38 -15.91
CA ASP A 421 1.24 -22.18 -16.28
C ASP A 421 0.24 -22.28 -15.14
N GLY A 422 0.74 -22.40 -13.90
CA GLY A 422 -0.10 -22.35 -12.70
C GLY A 422 -0.82 -21.00 -12.57
N ILE A 423 -0.11 -19.89 -12.81
CA ILE A 423 -0.69 -18.54 -12.83
C ILE A 423 -1.76 -18.42 -13.91
N GLN A 424 -1.51 -18.97 -15.10
CA GLN A 424 -2.51 -18.98 -16.17
C GLN A 424 -3.73 -19.82 -15.81
N SER A 425 -3.54 -20.95 -15.12
CA SER A 425 -4.64 -21.79 -14.62
C SER A 425 -5.52 -21.02 -13.64
N VAL A 426 -4.92 -20.23 -12.74
CA VAL A 426 -5.66 -19.33 -11.83
C VAL A 426 -6.48 -18.30 -12.61
N ARG A 427 -5.88 -17.64 -13.62
CA ARG A 427 -6.59 -16.67 -14.46
C ARG A 427 -7.79 -17.27 -15.19
N ASN A 428 -7.71 -18.54 -15.58
CA ASN A 428 -8.78 -19.25 -16.26
C ASN A 428 -9.95 -19.55 -15.33
N ILE A 429 -9.71 -19.85 -14.04
CA ILE A 429 -10.78 -20.18 -13.08
C ILE A 429 -11.36 -18.96 -12.37
N LEU A 430 -10.59 -17.88 -12.18
CA LEU A 430 -11.02 -16.71 -11.42
C LEU A 430 -12.38 -16.12 -11.84
N PRO A 431 -12.77 -16.10 -13.13
CA PRO A 431 -14.09 -15.65 -13.57
C PRO A 431 -15.27 -16.48 -13.01
N SER A 432 -15.06 -17.76 -12.69
CA SER A 432 -16.09 -18.66 -12.11
C SER A 432 -15.95 -18.84 -10.60
N CYS A 433 -15.09 -18.04 -9.95
CA CYS A 433 -14.88 -18.07 -8.51
C CYS A 433 -15.75 -17.04 -7.79
N TRP A 434 -16.31 -17.46 -6.65
CA TRP A 434 -17.00 -16.64 -5.66
C TRP A 434 -16.21 -16.69 -4.36
N PHE A 435 -16.14 -15.58 -3.63
CA PHE A 435 -15.35 -15.45 -2.41
C PHE A 435 -16.17 -14.85 -1.29
N ASP A 436 -16.14 -15.50 -0.13
CA ASP A 436 -16.67 -14.91 1.09
C ASP A 436 -15.84 -13.69 1.50
N LYS A 437 -16.49 -12.53 1.60
CA LYS A 437 -15.81 -11.25 1.84
C LYS A 437 -15.10 -11.20 3.20
N ALA A 438 -15.67 -11.82 4.24
CA ALA A 438 -15.13 -11.74 5.59
C ALA A 438 -14.10 -12.83 5.85
N ASN A 439 -14.48 -14.08 5.61
CA ASN A 439 -13.65 -15.24 5.91
C ASN A 439 -12.49 -15.40 4.92
N CYS A 440 -12.60 -14.87 3.70
CA CYS A 440 -11.49 -14.87 2.73
C CYS A 440 -10.68 -13.57 2.71
N ALA A 441 -10.89 -12.63 3.64
CA ALA A 441 -10.29 -11.30 3.56
C ALA A 441 -8.75 -11.32 3.44
N ALA A 442 -8.08 -12.13 4.27
CA ALA A 442 -6.62 -12.28 4.22
C ALA A 442 -6.15 -12.92 2.90
N GLY A 443 -6.80 -13.99 2.44
CA GLY A 443 -6.49 -14.64 1.18
C GLY A 443 -6.74 -13.75 -0.05
N LEU A 444 -7.83 -12.96 -0.04
CA LEU A 444 -8.12 -11.96 -1.07
C LEU A 444 -7.05 -10.87 -1.09
N LYS A 445 -6.55 -10.46 0.08
CA LYS A 445 -5.43 -9.51 0.20
C LYS A 445 -4.16 -10.09 -0.45
N ALA A 446 -3.83 -11.35 -0.16
CA ALA A 446 -2.70 -12.05 -0.77
C ALA A 446 -2.84 -12.15 -2.30
N LEU A 447 -3.99 -12.60 -2.81
CA LEU A 447 -4.24 -12.66 -4.26
C LEU A 447 -4.14 -11.30 -4.96
N ARG A 448 -4.57 -10.22 -4.29
CA ARG A 448 -4.44 -8.85 -4.83
C ARG A 448 -2.97 -8.48 -5.00
N HIS A 449 -2.15 -8.78 -4.00
CA HIS A 449 -0.75 -8.35 -3.89
C HIS A 449 0.28 -9.25 -4.60
N TYR A 450 -0.13 -10.44 -5.02
CA TYR A 450 0.73 -11.38 -5.74
C TYR A 450 1.17 -10.79 -7.09
N ARG A 451 2.46 -10.45 -7.20
CA ARG A 451 3.01 -9.62 -8.28
C ARG A 451 4.35 -10.12 -8.81
N LYS A 452 4.71 -9.67 -10.00
CA LYS A 452 6.04 -9.86 -10.59
C LYS A 452 7.11 -9.14 -9.76
N LYS A 453 8.31 -9.72 -9.68
CA LYS A 453 9.48 -9.04 -9.13
C LYS A 453 9.99 -7.97 -10.11
N TRP A 454 10.23 -6.76 -9.64
CA TRP A 454 10.80 -5.67 -10.44
C TRP A 454 12.32 -5.66 -10.35
N ASN A 455 13.00 -5.42 -11.47
CA ASN A 455 14.45 -5.29 -11.54
C ASN A 455 14.82 -3.83 -11.85
N ASP A 456 15.35 -3.11 -10.86
CA ASP A 456 15.68 -1.68 -10.98
C ASP A 456 16.84 -1.40 -11.96
N GLU A 457 17.81 -2.32 -12.09
CA GLU A 457 18.96 -2.15 -13.00
C GLU A 457 18.56 -2.29 -14.47
N ARG A 458 17.65 -3.22 -14.76
CA ARG A 458 17.16 -3.49 -16.13
C ARG A 458 15.89 -2.71 -16.48
N GLY A 459 15.28 -2.05 -15.50
CA GLY A 459 14.03 -1.30 -15.67
C GLY A 459 12.86 -2.16 -16.17
N CYS A 460 12.83 -3.46 -15.82
CA CYS A 460 11.83 -4.40 -16.30
C CYS A 460 11.42 -5.43 -15.22
N PHE A 461 10.27 -6.09 -15.43
CA PHE A 461 9.82 -7.16 -14.55
C PHE A 461 10.53 -8.47 -14.87
N GLU A 462 10.93 -9.20 -13.83
CA GLU A 462 11.44 -10.56 -13.92
C GLU A 462 10.29 -11.54 -14.27
N SER A 463 10.68 -12.71 -14.76
CA SER A 463 9.73 -13.79 -15.10
C SER A 463 9.11 -14.42 -13.86
N GLN A 464 9.82 -14.40 -12.73
CA GLN A 464 9.37 -14.98 -11.47
C GLN A 464 8.54 -13.98 -10.64
N PRO A 465 7.53 -14.48 -9.90
CA PRO A 465 6.83 -13.69 -8.90
C PRO A 465 7.78 -13.18 -7.82
N LEU A 466 7.42 -12.04 -7.22
CA LEU A 466 8.05 -11.57 -6.00
C LEU A 466 7.66 -12.51 -4.86
N HIS A 467 8.65 -13.09 -4.20
CA HIS A 467 8.43 -13.92 -3.01
C HIS A 467 8.35 -13.02 -1.77
N ASP A 468 7.13 -12.65 -1.39
CA ASP A 468 6.80 -11.91 -0.16
C ASP A 468 5.63 -12.57 0.59
N TRP A 469 5.09 -11.91 1.61
CA TRP A 469 3.96 -12.38 2.41
C TRP A 469 2.73 -12.80 1.59
N ALA A 470 2.55 -12.29 0.37
CA ALA A 470 1.41 -12.62 -0.48
C ALA A 470 1.56 -13.98 -1.19
N SER A 471 2.74 -14.59 -1.14
CA SER A 471 3.08 -15.81 -1.89
C SER A 471 2.28 -17.00 -1.42
N ASN A 472 2.26 -17.28 -0.12
CA ASN A 472 1.70 -18.53 0.41
C ASN A 472 0.19 -18.64 0.14
N GLY A 473 -0.55 -17.55 0.40
CA GLY A 473 -1.97 -17.47 0.07
C GLY A 473 -2.26 -17.61 -1.43
N ALA A 474 -1.40 -17.05 -2.29
CA ALA A 474 -1.56 -17.14 -3.74
C ALA A 474 -1.16 -18.51 -4.31
N ASP A 475 -0.11 -19.14 -3.79
CA ASP A 475 0.35 -20.47 -4.19
C ASP A 475 -0.65 -21.54 -3.74
N SER A 476 -1.16 -21.44 -2.51
CA SER A 476 -2.26 -22.28 -2.02
C SER A 476 -3.49 -22.22 -2.96
N PHE A 477 -3.86 -21.02 -3.42
CA PHE A 477 -4.94 -20.86 -4.40
C PHE A 477 -4.59 -21.44 -5.78
N ARG A 478 -3.34 -21.27 -6.21
CA ARG A 478 -2.82 -21.84 -7.46
C ARG A 478 -2.90 -23.36 -7.45
N TYR A 479 -2.66 -24.01 -6.32
CA TYR A 479 -2.84 -25.46 -6.17
C TYR A 479 -4.30 -25.89 -6.34
N SER A 480 -5.26 -25.10 -5.86
CA SER A 480 -6.68 -25.35 -6.14
C SER A 480 -6.99 -25.29 -7.65
N ALA A 481 -6.34 -24.38 -8.38
CA ALA A 481 -6.55 -24.22 -9.81
C ALA A 481 -6.03 -25.42 -10.61
N ILE A 482 -4.86 -25.95 -10.24
CA ILE A 482 -4.18 -27.02 -10.99
C ILE A 482 -4.54 -28.43 -10.48
N GLY A 483 -4.84 -28.59 -9.20
CA GLY A 483 -5.02 -29.88 -8.54
C GLY A 483 -6.47 -30.34 -8.44
N PHE A 484 -7.43 -29.41 -8.43
CA PHE A 484 -8.85 -29.75 -8.32
C PHE A 484 -9.41 -30.29 -9.63
N LYS A 485 -10.07 -31.45 -9.57
CA LYS A 485 -10.83 -32.03 -10.67
C LYS A 485 -12.31 -32.10 -10.29
N PRO A 486 -13.22 -31.49 -11.07
CA PRO A 486 -14.66 -31.61 -10.83
C PRO A 486 -15.12 -33.07 -10.77
N PRO A 487 -16.03 -33.43 -9.86
CA PRO A 487 -16.63 -34.76 -9.86
C PRO A 487 -17.39 -35.00 -11.18
N VAL A 488 -17.19 -36.18 -11.77
CA VAL A 488 -17.83 -36.56 -13.04
C VAL A 488 -19.34 -36.67 -12.83
N GLN A 489 -20.13 -35.86 -13.55
CA GLN A 489 -21.59 -36.03 -13.56
C GLN A 489 -21.96 -37.28 -14.35
N ILE A 490 -22.41 -38.32 -13.65
CA ILE A 490 -23.00 -39.51 -14.30
C ILE A 490 -24.37 -39.08 -14.85
N GLN A 491 -24.47 -38.86 -16.17
CA GLN A 491 -25.77 -38.71 -16.81
C GLN A 491 -26.49 -40.06 -16.79
N THR A 492 -27.40 -40.25 -15.85
CA THR A 492 -28.36 -41.36 -15.92
C THR A 492 -29.29 -41.12 -17.11
N GLN A 493 -29.03 -41.78 -18.23
CA GLN A 493 -29.99 -41.89 -19.32
C GLN A 493 -31.20 -42.70 -18.83
N THR A 494 -32.27 -42.00 -18.44
CA THR A 494 -33.58 -42.63 -18.25
C THR A 494 -34.12 -43.04 -19.62
N HIS A 495 -33.97 -44.32 -19.97
CA HIS A 495 -34.68 -44.93 -21.09
C HIS A 495 -36.18 -44.92 -20.81
N ALA A 496 -36.90 -43.94 -21.38
CA ALA A 496 -38.35 -44.00 -21.48
C ALA A 496 -38.73 -45.08 -22.51
N GLN A 497 -39.18 -46.24 -22.04
CA GLN A 497 -39.80 -47.27 -22.88
C GLN A 497 -41.09 -46.71 -23.47
N SER A 498 -41.12 -46.48 -24.80
CA SER A 498 -42.37 -46.19 -25.50
C SER A 498 -43.21 -47.46 -25.60
N THR A 499 -44.30 -47.52 -24.85
CA THR A 499 -45.37 -48.51 -25.05
C THR A 499 -46.16 -48.13 -26.30
N ARG A 500 -45.78 -48.69 -27.45
CA ARG A 500 -46.55 -48.60 -28.69
C ARG A 500 -47.73 -49.57 -28.62
N GLY A 501 -48.90 -49.05 -28.29
CA GLY A 501 -50.16 -49.79 -28.28
C GLY A 501 -50.51 -50.35 -29.65
N LYS A 502 -50.73 -51.67 -29.73
CA LYS A 502 -51.33 -52.36 -30.87
C LYS A 502 -52.77 -51.90 -31.06
N LYS A 503 -53.05 -51.13 -32.13
CA LYS A 503 -54.42 -51.04 -32.68
C LYS A 503 -54.70 -52.27 -33.53
N ARG A 504 -55.48 -53.20 -32.99
CA ARG A 504 -56.23 -54.21 -33.76
C ARG A 504 -57.37 -53.49 -34.48
N GLY A 505 -57.50 -53.73 -35.79
CA GLY A 505 -58.63 -53.24 -36.58
C GLY A 505 -59.94 -53.98 -36.29
N ARG A 506 -61.05 -53.40 -36.74
CA ARG A 506 -62.24 -54.14 -37.20
C ARG A 506 -63.22 -53.20 -37.91
N ARG A 507 -63.58 -53.66 -39.12
CA ARG A 507 -64.77 -53.38 -39.96
C ARG A 507 -64.83 -52.06 -40.69
#